data_AF-A0A932WAP5-F1
#
_entry.id   AF-A0A932WAP5-F1
#
_cell.length_a   1.000
_cell.length_b   1.000
_cell.length_c   1.000
_cell.angle_alpha   90.00
_cell.angle_beta   90.00
_cell.angle_gamma   90.00
#
_symmetry.space_group_name_H-M   'P 1'
#
loop_
_entity.id
_entity.type
_entity.pdbx_description
1 polymer ?
#
loop_
_entity_poly.entity_id
_entity_poly.type
_entity_poly.pdbx_seq_one_letter_code
_entity_poly.pdbx_strand_id
1 'polypeptide(L)'
;MMRQYLAIKADYPDTLVFYRMGDFYELFFEDAEKVSRILGITLTQRGTSNGAPIKMAGVPFHSLEPYLAKLVKTGESAAICEQIGDPATSKGPVERKVMRVITPGTLTDTDLLPEKSERPLLALCLAKERKTITVGLAWLSLASGSLKLMEWSTEEKTLASRLQHELERISPAEVLISLGALALEEIRSELPGKFSEVPDWHFDIKQGQKALQDQLATSSLTGFGVENYGAALGAAGALLRYAESTQGRGLKHVNALSVENENEFIGLDTATRRNLELTETLRGQESPTLFSLLDHCRTAMGSRFLRHCLHHARRDQSIARSRHQAIDALLQADASAGLSTTLSAVPDIERITTRIALQSARPRDLAHLRDSLSRLPDLQNLLEKIHPHNLKKLQQKINTFSALHDLLQKAIIENPPMVIRDGGVIAEGYDVELDELRHLDGNSQQF
;
A
#
# COMPACT_ATOMS: atom_id res chain seq x y z
N MET A 1 -27.69 -16.61 12.78
CA MET A 1 -26.51 -15.75 12.93
C MET A 1 -25.23 -16.56 13.08
N MET A 2 -24.97 -17.28 14.19
CA MET A 2 -23.69 -18.00 14.37
C MET A 2 -23.34 -18.99 13.26
N ARG A 3 -24.33 -19.69 12.68
CA ARG A 3 -24.11 -20.53 11.49
C ARG A 3 -23.55 -19.76 10.28
N GLN A 4 -24.01 -18.53 10.07
CA GLN A 4 -23.54 -17.64 8.99
C GLN A 4 -22.13 -17.11 9.29
N TYR A 5 -21.86 -16.73 10.55
CA TYR A 5 -20.51 -16.34 10.98
C TYR A 5 -19.50 -17.48 10.78
N LEU A 6 -19.83 -18.70 11.24
CA LEU A 6 -18.94 -19.86 11.12
C LEU A 6 -18.70 -20.25 9.65
N ALA A 7 -19.69 -20.10 8.78
CA ALA A 7 -19.51 -20.30 7.35
C ALA A 7 -18.50 -19.31 6.77
N ILE A 8 -18.64 -18.01 7.09
CA ILE A 8 -17.66 -17.00 6.66
C ILE A 8 -16.29 -17.25 7.29
N LYS A 9 -16.20 -17.60 8.57
CA LYS A 9 -14.92 -17.88 9.24
C LYS A 9 -14.21 -19.10 8.65
N ALA A 10 -14.94 -20.09 8.12
CA ALA A 10 -14.35 -21.23 7.45
C ALA A 10 -13.58 -20.83 6.17
N ASP A 11 -14.00 -19.77 5.49
CA ASP A 11 -13.28 -19.21 4.33
C ASP A 11 -12.04 -18.39 4.74
N TYR A 12 -11.95 -18.01 6.04
CA TYR A 12 -10.90 -17.16 6.60
C TYR A 12 -10.35 -17.73 7.93
N PRO A 13 -9.81 -18.96 7.95
CA PRO A 13 -9.42 -19.65 9.19
C PRO A 13 -8.34 -18.88 9.96
N ASP A 14 -7.32 -18.39 9.26
CA ASP A 14 -6.14 -17.73 9.84
C ASP A 14 -6.26 -16.19 9.90
N THR A 15 -7.42 -15.64 9.56
CA THR A 15 -7.67 -14.20 9.49
C THR A 15 -8.75 -13.78 10.48
N LEU A 16 -8.57 -12.66 11.16
CA LEU A 16 -9.57 -12.12 12.09
C LEU A 16 -10.81 -11.68 11.31
N VAL A 17 -12.01 -12.14 11.68
CA VAL A 17 -13.26 -11.75 10.99
C VAL A 17 -14.01 -10.69 11.78
N PHE A 18 -13.94 -9.45 11.30
CA PHE A 18 -14.73 -8.32 11.82
C PHE A 18 -16.14 -8.41 11.26
N TYR A 19 -17.06 -8.93 12.05
CA TYR A 19 -18.44 -9.18 11.64
C TYR A 19 -19.34 -8.00 12.02
N ARG A 20 -19.82 -7.23 11.04
CA ARG A 20 -20.66 -6.04 11.24
C ARG A 20 -21.91 -6.37 12.05
N MET A 21 -22.25 -5.63 13.09
CA MET A 21 -23.35 -5.98 14.01
C MET A 21 -24.00 -4.71 14.54
N GLY A 22 -25.03 -4.22 13.85
CA GLY A 22 -25.59 -2.90 14.15
C GLY A 22 -24.50 -1.84 14.01
N ASP A 23 -24.17 -1.12 15.08
CA ASP A 23 -23.11 -0.11 15.13
C ASP A 23 -21.72 -0.61 15.56
N PHE A 24 -21.54 -1.93 15.68
CA PHE A 24 -20.26 -2.53 16.06
C PHE A 24 -19.70 -3.44 14.96
N TYR A 25 -18.41 -3.74 15.06
CA TYR A 25 -17.83 -4.96 14.50
C TYR A 25 -17.53 -5.90 15.65
N GLU A 26 -18.09 -7.11 15.59
CA GLU A 26 -17.91 -8.14 16.60
C GLU A 26 -17.03 -9.27 16.06
N LEU A 27 -16.20 -9.84 16.93
CA LEU A 27 -15.39 -11.03 16.71
C LEU A 27 -15.78 -12.06 17.77
N PHE A 28 -15.72 -13.34 17.40
CA PHE A 28 -16.19 -14.44 18.27
C PHE A 28 -15.13 -15.52 18.46
N PHE A 29 -15.27 -16.30 19.55
CA PHE A 29 -14.39 -17.43 19.88
C PHE A 29 -12.92 -17.01 20.02
N GLU A 30 -12.00 -17.69 19.35
CA GLU A 30 -10.56 -17.43 19.43
C GLU A 30 -10.18 -16.04 18.90
N ASP A 31 -10.86 -15.57 17.84
CA ASP A 31 -10.67 -14.22 17.31
C ASP A 31 -10.95 -13.17 18.39
N ALA A 32 -11.99 -13.38 19.21
CA ALA A 32 -12.34 -12.48 20.31
C ALA A 32 -11.24 -12.40 21.39
N GLU A 33 -10.64 -13.54 21.74
CA GLU A 33 -9.57 -13.59 22.73
C GLU A 33 -8.29 -12.95 22.20
N LYS A 34 -7.95 -13.25 20.95
CA LYS A 34 -6.78 -12.71 20.27
C LYS A 34 -6.88 -11.19 20.14
N VAL A 35 -8.00 -10.70 19.65
CA VAL A 35 -8.23 -9.26 19.44
C VAL A 35 -8.31 -8.51 20.78
N SER A 36 -8.92 -9.10 21.82
CA SER A 36 -8.94 -8.52 23.16
C SER A 36 -7.54 -8.32 23.73
N ARG A 37 -6.66 -9.32 23.59
CA ARG A 37 -5.26 -9.24 24.04
C ARG A 37 -4.45 -8.19 23.29
N ILE A 38 -4.57 -8.16 21.96
CA ILE A 38 -3.76 -7.25 21.12
C ILE A 38 -4.25 -5.81 21.26
N LEU A 39 -5.56 -5.60 21.21
CA LEU A 39 -6.14 -4.26 21.23
C LEU A 39 -6.30 -3.69 22.63
N GLY A 40 -6.38 -4.55 23.66
CA GLY A 40 -6.70 -4.14 25.02
C GLY A 40 -8.18 -3.81 25.21
N ILE A 41 -9.06 -4.46 24.44
CA ILE A 41 -10.51 -4.27 24.51
C ILE A 41 -11.17 -5.35 25.38
N THR A 42 -12.32 -5.05 25.98
CA THR A 42 -13.02 -5.95 26.90
C THR A 42 -13.48 -7.22 26.20
N LEU A 43 -13.09 -8.38 26.75
CA LEU A 43 -13.64 -9.68 26.38
C LEU A 43 -14.93 -9.93 27.16
N THR A 44 -16.00 -10.25 26.44
CA THR A 44 -17.33 -10.52 27.00
C THR A 44 -17.88 -11.83 26.45
N GLN A 45 -19.13 -12.16 26.76
CA GLN A 45 -19.79 -13.37 26.28
C GLN A 45 -21.19 -13.07 25.74
N ARG A 46 -21.59 -13.79 24.69
CA ARG A 46 -22.90 -13.62 24.04
C ARG A 46 -23.55 -14.96 23.71
N GLY A 47 -24.58 -15.33 24.48
CA GLY A 47 -25.32 -16.57 24.25
C GLY A 47 -24.45 -17.82 24.40
N THR A 48 -24.94 -18.94 23.88
CA THR A 48 -24.27 -20.25 23.97
C THR A 48 -24.22 -20.96 22.62
N SER A 49 -23.16 -21.72 22.40
CA SER A 49 -22.99 -22.64 21.27
C SER A 49 -22.54 -23.99 21.82
N ASN A 50 -23.26 -25.06 21.49
CA ASN A 50 -23.01 -26.41 22.03
C ASN A 50 -22.88 -26.45 23.56
N GLY A 51 -23.68 -25.65 24.28
CA GLY A 51 -23.67 -25.58 25.74
C GLY A 51 -22.56 -24.70 26.37
N ALA A 52 -21.60 -24.21 25.59
CA ALA A 52 -20.55 -23.30 26.06
C ALA A 52 -20.87 -21.83 25.72
N PRO A 53 -20.52 -20.86 26.59
CA PRO A 53 -20.70 -19.45 26.29
C PRO A 53 -19.78 -19.00 25.15
N ILE A 54 -20.32 -18.22 24.22
CA ILE A 54 -19.55 -17.71 23.08
C ILE A 54 -18.77 -16.47 23.52
N LYS A 55 -17.44 -16.55 23.51
CA LYS A 55 -16.56 -15.40 23.76
C LYS A 55 -16.72 -14.36 22.65
N MET A 56 -16.78 -13.08 23.01
CA MET A 56 -17.05 -11.98 22.09
C MET A 56 -16.26 -10.73 22.48
N ALA A 57 -15.68 -10.08 21.50
CA ALA A 57 -15.08 -8.74 21.64
C ALA A 57 -15.52 -7.89 20.43
N GLY A 58 -15.60 -6.58 20.59
CA GLY A 58 -16.05 -5.71 19.50
C GLY A 58 -15.58 -4.28 19.62
N VAL A 59 -15.64 -3.60 18.48
CA VAL A 59 -15.24 -2.19 18.33
C VAL A 59 -16.35 -1.39 17.63
N PRO A 60 -16.55 -0.11 17.96
CA PRO A 60 -17.51 0.73 17.25
C PRO A 60 -17.12 0.91 15.78
N PHE A 61 -18.09 0.91 14.88
CA PHE A 61 -17.83 0.99 13.44
C PHE A 61 -17.14 2.28 13.02
N HIS A 62 -17.60 3.41 13.57
CA HIS A 62 -17.06 4.74 13.29
C HIS A 62 -15.60 4.92 13.77
N SER A 63 -15.05 3.93 14.48
CA SER A 63 -13.71 3.96 15.06
C SER A 63 -12.94 2.70 14.72
N LEU A 64 -13.27 2.01 13.63
CA LEU A 64 -12.62 0.76 13.23
C LEU A 64 -11.14 0.99 12.83
N GLU A 65 -10.85 2.07 12.11
CA GLU A 65 -9.56 2.33 11.47
C GLU A 65 -8.37 2.35 12.46
N PRO A 66 -8.43 3.03 13.62
CA PRO A 66 -7.35 2.98 14.62
C PRO A 66 -7.05 1.56 15.13
N TYR A 67 -8.08 0.72 15.28
CA TYR A 67 -7.89 -0.66 15.72
C TYR A 67 -7.24 -1.51 14.64
N LEU A 68 -7.65 -1.32 13.37
CA LEU A 68 -7.01 -1.97 12.23
C LEU A 68 -5.54 -1.58 12.10
N ALA A 69 -5.21 -0.29 12.29
CA ALA A 69 -3.82 0.16 12.27
C ALA A 69 -2.97 -0.55 13.33
N LYS A 70 -3.52 -0.78 14.53
CA LYS A 70 -2.83 -1.51 15.61
C LYS A 70 -2.66 -2.99 15.26
N LEU A 71 -3.68 -3.65 14.71
CA LEU A 71 -3.59 -5.06 14.29
C LEU A 71 -2.58 -5.27 13.17
N VAL A 72 -2.58 -4.41 12.17
CA VAL A 72 -1.67 -4.54 11.03
C VAL A 72 -0.22 -4.32 11.47
N LYS A 73 0.03 -3.42 12.43
CA LYS A 73 1.37 -3.25 13.04
C LYS A 73 1.88 -4.50 13.74
N THR A 74 1.00 -5.36 14.26
CA THR A 74 1.37 -6.65 14.86
C THR A 74 1.41 -7.80 13.83
N GLY A 75 1.23 -7.49 12.54
CA GLY A 75 1.22 -8.47 11.46
C GLY A 75 -0.12 -9.20 11.29
N GLU A 76 -1.19 -8.79 11.96
CA GLU A 76 -2.49 -9.48 11.84
C GLU A 76 -3.26 -9.03 10.60
N SER A 77 -3.90 -9.99 9.93
CA SER A 77 -4.85 -9.73 8.83
C SER A 77 -6.28 -9.67 9.38
N ALA A 78 -7.13 -8.84 8.78
CA ALA A 78 -8.52 -8.66 9.17
C ALA A 78 -9.47 -8.67 7.96
N ALA A 79 -10.44 -9.57 7.95
CA ALA A 79 -11.53 -9.63 6.99
C ALA A 79 -12.72 -8.79 7.50
N ILE A 80 -13.19 -7.83 6.70
CA ILE A 80 -14.29 -6.94 7.06
C ILE A 80 -15.58 -7.46 6.41
N CYS A 81 -16.47 -7.99 7.25
CA CYS A 81 -17.73 -8.59 6.83
C CYS A 81 -18.89 -7.63 7.07
N GLU A 82 -19.55 -7.21 5.99
CA GLU A 82 -20.61 -6.21 5.98
C GLU A 82 -22.00 -6.83 5.80
N GLN A 83 -23.02 -6.03 6.13
CA GLN A 83 -24.42 -6.33 5.82
C GLN A 83 -24.75 -5.94 4.38
N ILE A 84 -25.29 -6.88 3.61
CA ILE A 84 -25.72 -6.67 2.23
C ILE A 84 -27.25 -6.68 2.18
N GLY A 85 -27.83 -5.58 1.69
CA GLY A 85 -29.28 -5.39 1.60
C GLY A 85 -29.87 -4.67 2.81
N ASP A 86 -31.15 -4.33 2.70
CA ASP A 86 -31.88 -3.59 3.74
C ASP A 86 -32.42 -4.55 4.82
N PRO A 87 -32.04 -4.35 6.11
CA PRO A 87 -32.61 -5.09 7.23
C PRO A 87 -34.14 -4.99 7.32
N ALA A 88 -34.73 -3.87 6.89
CA ALA A 88 -36.17 -3.63 6.97
C ALA A 88 -36.97 -4.49 5.99
N THR A 89 -36.37 -4.89 4.85
CA THR A 89 -37.05 -5.67 3.80
C THR A 89 -36.79 -7.18 3.89
N SER A 90 -35.91 -7.61 4.80
CA SER A 90 -35.39 -8.98 4.83
C SER A 90 -36.08 -9.84 5.91
N LYS A 91 -36.72 -10.96 5.53
CA LYS A 91 -37.22 -11.97 6.48
C LYS A 91 -36.06 -12.88 6.92
N GLY A 92 -35.47 -12.59 8.08
CA GLY A 92 -34.38 -13.38 8.67
C GLY A 92 -33.05 -12.62 8.72
N PRO A 93 -31.91 -13.28 9.03
CA PRO A 93 -30.61 -12.64 9.04
C PRO A 93 -30.27 -12.08 7.65
N VAL A 94 -29.98 -10.78 7.59
CA VAL A 94 -29.51 -10.09 6.38
C VAL A 94 -28.28 -10.81 5.82
N GLU A 95 -28.14 -10.83 4.49
CA GLU A 95 -26.96 -11.42 3.85
C GLU A 95 -25.68 -10.73 4.33
N ARG A 96 -24.60 -11.50 4.40
CA ARG A 96 -23.31 -11.05 4.89
C ARG A 96 -22.23 -11.45 3.91
N LYS A 97 -21.36 -10.50 3.61
CA LYS A 97 -20.25 -10.72 2.69
C LYS A 97 -19.01 -10.02 3.19
N VAL A 98 -17.87 -10.69 3.05
CA VAL A 98 -16.57 -10.03 3.23
C VAL A 98 -16.35 -9.09 2.05
N MET A 99 -16.27 -7.80 2.35
CA MET A 99 -16.13 -6.75 1.34
C MET A 99 -14.67 -6.38 1.08
N ARG A 100 -13.81 -6.53 2.09
CA ARG A 100 -12.37 -6.32 1.98
C ARG A 100 -11.61 -7.19 2.97
N VAL A 101 -10.38 -7.57 2.61
CA VAL A 101 -9.43 -8.20 3.52
C VAL A 101 -8.24 -7.26 3.64
N ILE A 102 -7.94 -6.86 4.87
CA ILE A 102 -6.84 -5.96 5.19
C ILE A 102 -5.68 -6.81 5.64
N THR A 103 -4.54 -6.70 4.96
CA THR A 103 -3.31 -7.42 5.31
C THR A 103 -2.15 -6.43 5.42
N PRO A 104 -1.07 -6.78 6.13
CA PRO A 104 0.08 -5.87 6.27
C PRO A 104 0.70 -5.40 4.95
N GLY A 105 0.69 -6.25 3.91
CA GLY A 105 1.22 -5.90 2.59
C GLY A 105 0.24 -5.16 1.68
N THR A 106 -1.05 -5.14 1.99
CA THR A 106 -2.11 -4.69 1.06
C THR A 106 -2.79 -3.37 1.47
N LEU A 107 -2.08 -2.55 2.24
CA LEU A 107 -2.59 -1.29 2.74
C LEU A 107 -2.55 -0.17 1.68
N THR A 108 -3.66 0.57 1.58
CA THR A 108 -3.81 1.74 0.70
C THR A 108 -4.36 2.96 1.45
N ASP A 109 -5.08 2.74 2.54
CA ASP A 109 -5.62 3.79 3.42
C ASP A 109 -4.49 4.53 4.16
N THR A 110 -4.47 5.87 4.07
CA THR A 110 -3.46 6.71 4.74
C THR A 110 -3.44 6.46 6.25
N ASP A 111 -4.62 6.22 6.85
CA ASP A 111 -4.78 6.05 8.29
C ASP A 111 -4.15 4.73 8.81
N LEU A 112 -3.90 3.77 7.91
CA LEU A 112 -3.27 2.47 8.21
C LEU A 112 -1.78 2.45 7.85
N LEU A 113 -1.34 3.34 6.98
CA LEU A 113 0.04 3.38 6.48
C LEU A 113 0.91 4.32 7.32
N PRO A 114 2.18 3.96 7.59
CA PRO A 114 3.14 4.93 8.09
C PRO A 114 3.30 6.05 7.04
N GLU A 115 3.32 7.30 7.47
CA GLU A 115 3.46 8.44 6.56
C GLU A 115 4.77 8.37 5.75
N LYS A 116 5.88 8.07 6.44
CA LYS A 116 7.25 8.13 5.90
C LYS A 116 7.82 6.79 5.47
N SER A 117 7.01 5.73 5.38
CA SER A 117 7.46 4.41 4.93
C SER A 117 6.48 3.79 3.94
N GLU A 118 7.02 2.98 3.04
CA GLU A 118 6.24 2.00 2.29
C GLU A 118 6.05 0.72 3.12
N ARG A 119 5.07 -0.09 2.70
CA ARG A 119 4.75 -1.42 3.25
C ARG A 119 4.51 -2.37 2.06
N PRO A 120 5.57 -2.81 1.36
CA PRO A 120 5.39 -3.60 0.16
C PRO A 120 4.90 -5.02 0.49
N LEU A 121 4.02 -5.53 -0.36
CA LEU A 121 3.73 -6.96 -0.47
C LEU A 121 4.78 -7.58 -1.37
N LEU A 122 5.37 -8.70 -0.97
CA LEU A 122 6.33 -9.44 -1.77
C LEU A 122 5.82 -10.86 -1.97
N ALA A 123 6.08 -11.45 -3.14
CA ALA A 123 5.91 -12.87 -3.41
C ALA A 123 7.27 -13.48 -3.75
N LEU A 124 7.52 -14.67 -3.22
CA LEU A 124 8.76 -15.41 -3.38
C LEU A 124 8.47 -16.77 -4.01
N CYS A 125 9.09 -17.04 -5.15
CA CYS A 125 9.05 -18.32 -5.83
C CYS A 125 10.46 -18.91 -5.90
N LEU A 126 10.59 -20.20 -5.57
CA LEU A 126 11.84 -20.94 -5.69
C LEU A 126 11.66 -22.08 -6.69
N ALA A 127 12.55 -22.17 -7.67
CA ALA A 127 12.63 -23.30 -8.60
C ALA A 127 13.98 -23.99 -8.44
N LYS A 128 13.98 -25.24 -7.97
CA LYS A 128 15.21 -26.04 -7.78
C LYS A 128 15.43 -26.93 -8.99
N GLU A 129 16.54 -26.72 -9.69
CA GLU A 129 17.02 -27.55 -10.79
C GLU A 129 18.41 -28.12 -10.44
N ARG A 130 18.46 -29.42 -10.10
CA ARG A 130 19.68 -30.11 -9.67
C ARG A 130 20.34 -29.41 -8.46
N LYS A 131 21.47 -28.72 -8.67
CA LYS A 131 22.25 -28.01 -7.64
C LYS A 131 22.01 -26.50 -7.64
N THR A 132 21.22 -26.01 -8.59
CA THR A 132 20.94 -24.58 -8.77
C THR A 132 19.51 -24.30 -8.35
N ILE A 133 19.32 -23.24 -7.58
CA ILE A 133 18.03 -22.72 -7.17
C ILE A 133 17.86 -21.38 -7.85
N THR A 134 16.82 -21.24 -8.66
CA THR A 134 16.39 -19.96 -9.22
C THR A 134 15.40 -19.34 -8.25
N VAL A 135 15.69 -18.12 -7.84
CA VAL A 135 14.90 -17.31 -6.92
C VAL A 135 14.20 -16.23 -7.74
N GLY A 136 12.87 -16.23 -7.66
CA GLY A 136 12.02 -15.21 -8.27
C GLY A 136 11.36 -14.36 -7.20
N LEU A 137 11.58 -13.05 -7.26
CA LEU A 137 10.91 -12.08 -6.42
C LEU A 137 10.01 -11.17 -7.25
N ALA A 138 8.81 -10.94 -6.74
CA ALA A 138 7.93 -9.88 -7.20
C ALA A 138 7.44 -9.08 -6.00
N TRP A 139 7.45 -7.76 -6.07
CA TRP A 139 6.88 -6.96 -4.98
C TRP A 139 6.16 -5.71 -5.47
N LEU A 140 5.15 -5.34 -4.71
CA LEU A 140 4.23 -4.26 -5.02
C LEU A 140 4.01 -3.41 -3.78
N SER A 141 4.24 -2.10 -3.92
CA SER A 141 3.69 -1.12 -2.99
C SER A 141 2.31 -0.70 -3.49
N LEU A 142 1.24 -1.21 -2.86
CA LEU A 142 -0.13 -0.91 -3.31
C LEU A 142 -0.43 0.60 -3.20
N ALA A 143 0.19 1.29 -2.25
CA ALA A 143 0.00 2.71 -1.98
C ALA A 143 0.62 3.65 -3.04
N SER A 144 1.59 3.17 -3.83
CA SER A 144 2.24 3.93 -4.91
C SER A 144 2.07 3.30 -6.29
N GLY A 145 1.60 2.05 -6.37
CA GLY A 145 1.51 1.28 -7.61
C GLY A 145 2.85 0.76 -8.13
N SER A 146 3.94 0.91 -7.37
CA SER A 146 5.29 0.48 -7.77
C SER A 146 5.39 -1.06 -7.78
N LEU A 147 5.28 -1.65 -8.96
CA LEU A 147 5.56 -3.07 -9.21
C LEU A 147 7.00 -3.31 -9.65
N LYS A 148 7.66 -4.25 -8.99
CA LYS A 148 9.05 -4.61 -9.25
C LYS A 148 9.23 -6.13 -9.36
N LEU A 149 10.20 -6.54 -10.18
CA LEU A 149 10.61 -7.94 -10.35
C LEU A 149 12.12 -8.09 -10.24
N MET A 150 12.56 -9.24 -9.75
CA MET A 150 13.96 -9.65 -9.75
C MET A 150 14.05 -11.18 -9.87
N GLU A 151 15.00 -11.67 -10.66
CA GLU A 151 15.33 -13.09 -10.73
C GLU A 151 16.85 -13.30 -10.65
N TRP A 152 17.27 -14.30 -9.88
CA TRP A 152 18.66 -14.73 -9.85
C TRP A 152 18.77 -16.22 -9.56
N SER A 153 19.95 -16.79 -9.82
CA SER A 153 20.26 -18.18 -9.50
C SER A 153 21.33 -18.26 -8.41
N THR A 154 21.24 -19.27 -7.57
CA THR A 154 22.14 -19.50 -6.44
C THR A 154 22.28 -20.98 -6.10
N GLU A 155 23.31 -21.33 -5.34
CA GLU A 155 23.41 -22.65 -4.70
C GLU A 155 22.65 -22.66 -3.37
N GLU A 156 22.24 -23.84 -2.92
CA GLU A 156 21.50 -24.05 -1.66
C GLU A 156 22.19 -23.43 -0.44
N LYS A 157 23.52 -23.53 -0.36
CA LYS A 157 24.31 -23.00 0.77
C LYS A 157 24.30 -21.47 0.91
N THR A 158 24.04 -20.75 -0.18
CA THR A 158 24.07 -19.28 -0.23
C THR A 158 22.67 -18.67 -0.37
N LEU A 159 21.63 -19.50 -0.45
CA LEU A 159 20.24 -19.06 -0.60
C LEU A 159 19.80 -18.19 0.58
N ALA A 160 19.97 -18.67 1.81
CA ALA A 160 19.48 -17.99 3.01
C ALA A 160 20.05 -16.57 3.16
N SER A 161 21.38 -16.43 3.07
CA SER A 161 22.06 -15.14 3.25
C SER A 161 21.72 -14.13 2.13
N ARG A 162 21.62 -14.59 0.88
CA ARG A 162 21.24 -13.72 -0.24
C ARG A 162 19.78 -13.28 -0.15
N LEU A 163 18.87 -14.20 0.19
CA LEU A 163 17.47 -13.88 0.37
C LEU A 163 17.24 -12.93 1.56
N GLN A 164 17.94 -13.15 2.67
CA GLN A 164 17.91 -12.27 3.83
C GLN A 164 18.34 -10.84 3.46
N HIS A 165 19.42 -10.69 2.69
CA HIS A 165 19.89 -9.38 2.22
C HIS A 165 18.80 -8.65 1.39
N GLU A 166 18.13 -9.36 0.47
CA GLU A 166 17.07 -8.76 -0.34
C GLU A 166 15.82 -8.43 0.48
N LEU A 167 15.39 -9.31 1.40
CA LEU A 167 14.23 -9.06 2.27
C LEU A 167 14.46 -7.87 3.20
N GLU A 168 15.67 -7.65 3.69
CA GLU A 168 15.96 -6.47 4.52
C GLU A 168 16.09 -5.18 3.73
N ARG A 169 16.61 -5.27 2.50
CA ARG A 169 16.66 -4.13 1.58
C ARG A 169 15.25 -3.70 1.19
N ILE A 170 14.40 -4.65 0.80
CA ILE A 170 13.03 -4.41 0.35
C ILE A 170 12.11 -4.09 1.55
N SER A 171 12.37 -4.71 2.71
CA SER A 171 11.57 -4.61 3.93
C SER A 171 10.06 -4.85 3.69
N PRO A 172 9.67 -6.02 3.13
CA PRO A 172 8.27 -6.31 2.87
C PRO A 172 7.49 -6.42 4.18
N ALA A 173 6.28 -5.86 4.17
CA ALA A 173 5.35 -5.99 5.29
C ALA A 173 4.73 -7.40 5.34
N GLU A 174 4.69 -8.07 4.19
CA GLU A 174 4.15 -9.42 4.03
C GLU A 174 4.83 -10.11 2.84
N VAL A 175 5.15 -11.39 3.02
CA VAL A 175 5.83 -12.26 2.06
C VAL A 175 4.92 -13.44 1.73
N LEU A 176 4.50 -13.55 0.48
CA LEU A 176 3.73 -14.66 -0.04
C LEU A 176 4.65 -15.80 -0.45
N ILE A 177 4.29 -17.00 -0.01
CA ILE A 177 5.00 -18.24 -0.35
C ILE A 177 4.00 -19.32 -0.76
N SER A 178 4.50 -20.27 -1.54
CA SER A 178 3.76 -21.46 -1.97
C SER A 178 3.45 -22.37 -0.78
N LEU A 179 2.26 -22.96 -0.74
CA LEU A 179 1.86 -23.95 0.25
C LEU A 179 2.70 -25.23 0.09
N GLY A 180 3.60 -25.50 1.04
CA GLY A 180 4.51 -26.65 0.94
C GLY A 180 5.80 -26.36 0.17
N ALA A 181 6.25 -25.10 0.15
CA ALA A 181 7.59 -24.73 -0.28
C ALA A 181 8.68 -25.31 0.65
N LEU A 182 8.96 -26.61 0.53
CA LEU A 182 9.91 -27.37 1.38
C LEU A 182 11.28 -26.70 1.48
N ALA A 183 11.77 -26.09 0.39
CA ALA A 183 13.06 -25.39 0.36
C ALA A 183 13.09 -24.12 1.24
N LEU A 184 11.93 -23.58 1.62
CA LEU A 184 11.83 -22.45 2.54
C LEU A 184 11.61 -22.88 3.98
N GLU A 185 11.00 -24.03 4.25
CA GLU A 185 10.69 -24.46 5.62
C GLU A 185 11.93 -24.49 6.53
N GLU A 186 13.09 -24.87 5.98
CA GLU A 186 14.35 -24.96 6.70
C GLU A 186 14.95 -23.58 7.07
N ILE A 187 14.68 -22.55 6.26
CA ILE A 187 15.30 -21.21 6.41
C ILE A 187 14.30 -20.13 6.82
N ARG A 188 12.99 -20.42 6.79
CA ARG A 188 11.92 -19.44 7.04
C ARG A 188 12.01 -18.77 8.41
N SER A 189 12.47 -19.51 9.42
CA SER A 189 12.67 -18.99 10.78
C SER A 189 13.81 -17.97 10.88
N GLU A 190 14.75 -17.99 9.93
CA GLU A 190 15.90 -17.09 9.86
C GLU A 190 15.61 -15.83 9.04
N LEU A 191 14.54 -15.84 8.23
CA LEU A 191 14.18 -14.74 7.35
C LEU A 191 13.27 -13.73 8.05
N PRO A 192 13.47 -12.42 7.81
CA PRO A 192 12.62 -11.39 8.38
C PRO A 192 11.27 -11.28 7.64
N GLY A 193 10.25 -10.84 8.36
CA GLY A 193 8.93 -10.51 7.80
C GLY A 193 7.84 -11.51 8.16
N LYS A 194 6.60 -11.15 7.83
CA LYS A 194 5.43 -12.01 7.99
C LYS A 194 5.26 -12.86 6.72
N PHE A 195 5.21 -14.17 6.88
CA PHE A 195 4.98 -15.09 5.77
C PHE A 195 3.52 -15.55 5.72
N SER A 196 2.89 -15.38 4.57
CA SER A 196 1.52 -15.82 4.29
C SER A 196 1.56 -16.88 3.18
N GLU A 197 0.96 -18.04 3.44
CA GLU A 197 0.92 -19.14 2.49
C GLU A 197 -0.26 -18.98 1.53
N VAL A 198 -0.02 -19.24 0.25
CA VAL A 198 -1.04 -19.27 -0.79
C VAL A 198 -0.90 -20.54 -1.64
N PRO A 199 -1.97 -21.01 -2.30
CA PRO A 199 -1.91 -22.25 -3.08
C PRO A 199 -0.84 -22.22 -4.17
N ASP A 200 -0.19 -23.36 -4.41
CA ASP A 200 0.93 -23.47 -5.38
C ASP A 200 0.60 -23.00 -6.79
N TRP A 201 -0.64 -23.24 -7.23
CA TRP A 201 -1.09 -22.83 -8.56
C TRP A 201 -1.10 -21.31 -8.76
N HIS A 202 -1.06 -20.50 -7.68
CA HIS A 202 -0.85 -19.06 -7.77
C HIS A 202 0.50 -18.71 -8.39
N PHE A 203 1.51 -19.57 -8.20
CA PHE A 203 2.87 -19.39 -8.70
C PHE A 203 3.11 -20.04 -10.07
N ASP A 204 2.06 -20.47 -10.78
CA ASP A 204 2.19 -20.98 -12.14
C ASP A 204 2.77 -19.92 -13.07
N ILE A 205 3.89 -20.26 -13.72
CA ILE A 205 4.69 -19.33 -14.53
C ILE A 205 3.89 -18.79 -15.72
N LYS A 206 3.12 -19.65 -16.41
CA LYS A 206 2.37 -19.26 -17.62
C LYS A 206 1.20 -18.35 -17.26
N GLN A 207 0.48 -18.69 -16.19
CA GLN A 207 -0.59 -17.83 -15.67
C GLN A 207 -0.04 -16.52 -15.13
N GLY A 208 1.12 -16.54 -14.47
CA GLY A 208 1.77 -15.33 -13.96
C GLY A 208 2.23 -14.39 -15.09
N GLN A 209 2.82 -14.95 -16.15
CA GLN A 209 3.14 -14.19 -17.36
C GLN A 209 1.91 -13.52 -17.96
N LYS A 210 0.81 -14.27 -18.11
CA LYS A 210 -0.45 -13.74 -18.64
C LYS A 210 -1.04 -12.66 -17.74
N ALA A 211 -1.09 -12.89 -16.43
CA ALA A 211 -1.60 -11.92 -15.47
C ALA A 211 -0.81 -10.60 -15.52
N LEU A 212 0.53 -10.69 -15.66
CA LEU A 212 1.39 -9.51 -15.78
C LEU A 212 1.17 -8.76 -17.10
N GLN A 213 1.00 -9.48 -18.22
CA GLN A 213 0.66 -8.89 -19.52
C GLN A 213 -0.70 -8.19 -19.49
N ASP A 214 -1.71 -8.83 -18.91
CA ASP A 214 -3.06 -8.29 -18.77
C ASP A 214 -3.03 -7.03 -17.88
N GLN A 215 -2.30 -7.08 -16.75
CA GLN A 215 -2.16 -5.95 -15.82
C GLN A 215 -1.44 -4.74 -16.45
N LEU A 216 -0.37 -4.98 -17.22
CA LEU A 216 0.39 -3.92 -17.88
C LEU A 216 -0.22 -3.49 -19.23
N ALA A 217 -1.30 -4.15 -19.66
CA ALA A 217 -1.94 -3.97 -20.96
C ALA A 217 -0.95 -4.10 -22.14
N THR A 218 -0.06 -5.10 -22.11
CA THR A 218 0.91 -5.38 -23.17
C THR A 218 0.76 -6.80 -23.73
N SER A 219 1.08 -6.98 -25.01
CA SER A 219 1.03 -8.30 -25.67
C SER A 219 2.29 -9.15 -25.44
N SER A 220 3.37 -8.55 -24.95
CA SER A 220 4.68 -9.19 -24.72
C SER A 220 5.41 -8.48 -23.57
N LEU A 221 6.33 -9.20 -22.93
CA LEU A 221 7.21 -8.67 -21.88
C LEU A 221 8.63 -8.35 -22.39
N THR A 222 8.88 -8.45 -23.71
CA THR A 222 10.16 -8.09 -24.37
C THR A 222 10.65 -6.71 -23.93
N GLY A 223 9.77 -5.71 -23.93
CA GLY A 223 10.10 -4.33 -23.57
C GLY A 223 10.59 -4.14 -22.13
N PHE A 224 10.33 -5.11 -21.26
CA PHE A 224 10.82 -5.14 -19.88
C PHE A 224 12.04 -6.04 -19.70
N GLY A 225 12.38 -6.88 -20.69
CA GLY A 225 13.55 -7.77 -20.64
C GLY A 225 13.38 -9.01 -19.75
N VAL A 226 12.15 -9.43 -19.45
CA VAL A 226 11.84 -10.55 -18.52
C VAL A 226 11.26 -11.80 -19.18
N GLU A 227 11.30 -11.90 -20.51
CA GLU A 227 10.68 -13.05 -21.22
C GLU A 227 11.31 -14.40 -20.87
N ASN A 228 12.58 -14.39 -20.47
CA ASN A 228 13.30 -15.59 -20.08
C ASN A 228 13.22 -15.87 -18.58
N TYR A 229 12.54 -15.01 -17.79
CA TYR A 229 12.36 -15.25 -16.37
C TYR A 229 11.35 -16.37 -16.16
N GLY A 230 11.59 -17.22 -15.17
CA GLY A 230 10.70 -18.31 -14.79
C GLY A 230 10.06 -18.05 -13.45
N ALA A 231 10.83 -18.22 -12.38
CA ALA A 231 10.36 -18.09 -11.01
C ALA A 231 9.81 -16.69 -10.71
N ALA A 232 10.42 -15.64 -11.26
CA ALA A 232 9.93 -14.27 -11.01
C ALA A 232 8.55 -14.02 -11.65
N LEU A 233 8.25 -14.62 -12.80
CA LEU A 233 6.91 -14.53 -13.41
C LEU A 233 5.87 -15.29 -12.59
N GLY A 234 6.24 -16.44 -12.03
CA GLY A 234 5.39 -17.16 -11.07
C GLY A 234 5.09 -16.32 -9.82
N ALA A 235 6.11 -15.69 -9.24
CA ALA A 235 5.95 -14.77 -8.12
C ALA A 235 5.05 -13.57 -8.48
N ALA A 236 5.20 -13.00 -9.68
CA ALA A 236 4.36 -11.90 -10.16
C ALA A 236 2.87 -12.30 -10.20
N GLY A 237 2.59 -13.51 -10.70
CA GLY A 237 1.23 -14.06 -10.77
C GLY A 237 0.58 -14.17 -9.39
N ALA A 238 1.31 -14.74 -8.43
CA ALA A 238 0.83 -14.89 -7.06
C ALA A 238 0.59 -13.53 -6.39
N LEU A 239 1.53 -12.59 -6.57
CA LEU A 239 1.46 -11.24 -6.04
C LEU A 239 0.22 -10.49 -6.54
N LEU A 240 0.01 -10.44 -7.86
CA LEU A 240 -1.10 -9.73 -8.47
C LEU A 240 -2.44 -10.33 -8.06
N ARG A 241 -2.56 -11.66 -8.10
CA ARG A 241 -3.80 -12.36 -7.71
C ARG A 241 -4.16 -12.11 -6.24
N TYR A 242 -3.17 -12.10 -5.35
CA TYR A 242 -3.40 -11.82 -3.93
C TYR A 242 -3.77 -10.36 -3.68
N ALA A 243 -3.10 -9.42 -4.37
CA ALA A 243 -3.45 -8.02 -4.28
C ALA A 243 -4.87 -7.74 -4.82
N GLU A 244 -5.27 -8.37 -5.92
CA GLU A 244 -6.65 -8.27 -6.45
C GLU A 244 -7.69 -8.86 -5.49
N SER A 245 -7.43 -10.03 -4.91
CA SER A 245 -8.38 -10.69 -4.01
C SER A 245 -8.59 -9.93 -2.70
N THR A 246 -7.55 -9.26 -2.18
CA THR A 246 -7.62 -8.47 -0.95
C THR A 246 -8.31 -7.11 -1.15
N GLN A 247 -8.05 -6.44 -2.29
CA GLN A 247 -8.72 -5.17 -2.63
C GLN A 247 -10.15 -5.35 -3.15
N GLY A 248 -10.48 -6.52 -3.70
CA GLY A 248 -11.79 -6.81 -4.30
C GLY A 248 -12.06 -6.04 -5.60
N ARG A 249 -11.03 -5.40 -6.18
CA ARG A 249 -11.09 -4.54 -7.38
C ARG A 249 -9.78 -4.67 -8.18
N GLY A 250 -9.83 -4.30 -9.47
CA GLY A 250 -8.64 -4.29 -10.33
C GLY A 250 -7.63 -3.19 -9.97
N LEU A 251 -6.34 -3.47 -10.16
CA LEU A 251 -5.22 -2.61 -9.74
C LEU A 251 -4.81 -1.61 -10.85
N LYS A 252 -5.73 -0.76 -11.30
CA LYS A 252 -5.51 0.09 -12.51
C LYS A 252 -4.31 1.05 -12.42
N HIS A 253 -3.88 1.43 -11.23
CA HIS A 253 -2.71 2.28 -11.02
C HIS A 253 -1.38 1.54 -11.21
N VAL A 254 -1.38 0.21 -11.19
CA VAL A 254 -0.20 -0.62 -11.42
C VAL A 254 0.00 -0.78 -12.93
N ASN A 255 0.64 0.21 -13.54
CA ASN A 255 0.77 0.31 -15.00
C ASN A 255 2.22 0.24 -15.51
N ALA A 256 3.18 0.09 -14.61
CA ALA A 256 4.59 0.02 -14.95
C ALA A 256 5.26 -1.10 -14.16
N LEU A 257 6.25 -1.72 -14.78
CA LEU A 257 7.11 -2.74 -14.18
C LEU A 257 8.55 -2.25 -14.21
N SER A 258 9.22 -2.32 -13.06
CA SER A 258 10.67 -2.11 -12.97
C SER A 258 11.35 -3.43 -12.66
N VAL A 259 12.39 -3.76 -13.43
CA VAL A 259 13.18 -4.98 -13.23
C VAL A 259 14.47 -4.60 -12.55
N GLU A 260 14.69 -5.15 -11.36
CA GLU A 260 15.92 -4.94 -10.60
C GLU A 260 16.86 -6.13 -10.77
N ASN A 261 18.16 -5.86 -10.67
CA ASN A 261 19.20 -6.89 -10.65
C ASN A 261 20.00 -6.82 -9.34
N GLU A 262 20.51 -7.95 -8.87
CA GLU A 262 21.26 -8.02 -7.60
C GLU A 262 22.51 -7.10 -7.58
N ASN A 263 23.09 -6.83 -8.74
CA ASN A 263 24.28 -5.98 -8.88
C ASN A 263 23.99 -4.49 -9.07
N GLU A 264 22.73 -4.06 -9.01
CA GLU A 264 22.32 -2.67 -9.23
C GLU A 264 22.64 -1.76 -8.04
N PHE A 265 22.68 -2.34 -6.83
CA PHE A 265 22.88 -1.62 -5.57
C PHE A 265 24.15 -2.07 -4.84
N ILE A 266 24.71 -1.18 -4.03
CA ILE A 266 25.77 -1.52 -3.08
C ILE A 266 25.18 -2.52 -2.09
N GLY A 267 25.80 -3.70 -2.02
CA GLY A 267 25.36 -4.74 -1.11
C GLY A 267 25.72 -4.35 0.31
N LEU A 268 24.73 -4.33 1.20
CA LEU A 268 24.91 -4.13 2.63
C LEU A 268 24.25 -5.32 3.31
N ASP A 269 25.06 -6.15 3.96
CA ASP A 269 24.53 -7.27 4.73
C ASP A 269 23.67 -6.77 5.90
N THR A 270 22.95 -7.71 6.50
CA THR A 270 22.05 -7.46 7.62
C THR A 270 22.70 -6.74 8.78
N ALA A 271 23.85 -7.26 9.21
CA ALA A 271 24.57 -6.72 10.35
C ALA A 271 24.99 -5.28 10.08
N THR A 272 25.45 -4.98 8.86
CA THR A 272 25.83 -3.64 8.44
C THR A 272 24.65 -2.69 8.45
N ARG A 273 23.49 -3.06 7.87
CA ARG A 273 22.30 -2.20 7.86
C ARG A 273 21.82 -1.89 9.27
N ARG A 274 21.81 -2.89 10.15
CA ARG A 274 21.41 -2.75 11.55
C ARG A 274 22.40 -1.91 12.34
N ASN A 275 23.70 -2.12 12.18
CA ASN A 275 24.75 -1.37 12.90
C ASN A 275 24.90 0.07 12.43
N LEU A 276 24.58 0.36 11.16
CA LEU A 276 24.54 1.72 10.63
C LEU A 276 23.28 2.48 11.06
N GLU A 277 22.32 1.81 11.71
CA GLU A 277 21.05 2.38 12.17
C GLU A 277 20.39 3.26 11.10
N LEU A 278 20.29 2.74 9.86
CA LEU A 278 19.87 3.53 8.70
C LEU A 278 18.48 4.15 8.92
N THR A 279 17.52 3.34 9.35
CA THR A 279 16.13 3.75 9.58
C THR A 279 15.54 3.26 10.90
N GLU A 280 16.29 2.45 11.63
CA GLU A 280 15.88 1.85 12.89
C GLU A 280 17.13 1.67 13.77
N THR A 281 17.02 1.97 15.07
CA THR A 281 18.11 1.79 16.02
C THR A 281 18.30 0.32 16.38
N LEU A 282 19.41 -0.02 17.04
CA LEU A 282 19.65 -1.36 17.57
C LEU A 282 18.57 -1.83 18.56
N ARG A 283 17.86 -0.87 19.18
CA ARG A 283 16.75 -1.07 20.13
C ARG A 283 15.37 -1.09 19.45
N GLY A 284 15.30 -0.96 18.13
CA GLY A 284 14.07 -0.96 17.37
C GLY A 284 13.30 0.37 17.39
N GLN A 285 13.98 1.49 17.63
CA GLN A 285 13.38 2.82 17.66
C GLN A 285 13.57 3.53 16.32
N GLU A 286 12.67 4.43 15.95
CA GLU A 286 12.80 5.21 14.70
C GLU A 286 13.89 6.30 14.78
N SER A 287 14.35 6.64 15.99
CA SER A 287 15.32 7.71 16.24
C SER A 287 16.12 7.43 17.52
N PRO A 288 17.40 7.86 17.60
CA PRO A 288 18.18 8.55 16.55
C PRO A 288 18.74 7.58 15.50
N THR A 289 18.48 7.87 14.22
CA THR A 289 18.90 7.09 13.04
C THR A 289 19.45 8.00 11.96
N LEU A 290 20.20 7.47 10.97
CA LEU A 290 20.68 8.26 9.83
C LEU A 290 19.51 8.92 9.08
N PHE A 291 18.41 8.19 8.88
CA PHE A 291 17.19 8.73 8.30
C PHE A 291 16.61 9.88 9.12
N SER A 292 16.46 9.72 10.45
CA SER A 292 15.91 10.78 11.30
C SER A 292 16.76 12.06 11.31
N LEU A 293 18.07 11.93 11.08
CA LEU A 293 19.00 13.05 10.97
C LEU A 293 18.87 13.79 9.63
N LEU A 294 18.66 13.05 8.53
CA LEU A 294 18.66 13.61 7.17
C LEU A 294 17.27 14.04 6.68
N ASP A 295 16.19 13.50 7.27
CA ASP A 295 14.83 13.72 6.79
C ASP A 295 14.27 15.11 7.15
N HIS A 296 14.62 16.08 6.32
CA HIS A 296 14.03 17.42 6.27
C HIS A 296 13.09 17.59 5.07
N CYS A 297 12.61 16.49 4.48
CA CYS A 297 11.68 16.53 3.36
C CYS A 297 10.36 17.22 3.78
N ARG A 298 9.77 17.95 2.83
CA ARG A 298 8.52 18.70 3.06
C ARG A 298 7.26 17.94 2.68
N THR A 299 7.41 16.78 2.05
CA THR A 299 6.31 15.90 1.66
C THR A 299 6.57 14.48 2.15
N ALA A 300 5.50 13.76 2.51
CA ALA A 300 5.58 12.36 2.93
C ALA A 300 6.21 11.46 1.85
N MET A 301 5.84 11.66 0.58
CA MET A 301 6.44 10.95 -0.55
C MET A 301 7.94 11.25 -0.72
N GLY A 302 8.38 12.47 -0.40
CA GLY A 302 9.80 12.83 -0.36
C GLY A 302 10.56 12.08 0.74
N SER A 303 10.00 12.04 1.95
CA SER A 303 10.58 11.26 3.06
C SER A 303 10.66 9.77 2.73
N ARG A 304 9.62 9.18 2.11
CA ARG A 304 9.64 7.79 1.63
C ARG A 304 10.73 7.56 0.59
N PHE A 305 10.89 8.46 -0.37
CA PHE A 305 11.92 8.36 -1.39
C PHE A 305 13.34 8.48 -0.80
N LEU A 306 13.56 9.38 0.17
CA LEU A 306 14.82 9.48 0.90
C LEU A 306 15.12 8.18 1.65
N ARG A 307 14.14 7.66 2.40
CA ARG A 307 14.25 6.37 3.09
C ARG A 307 14.63 5.25 2.14
N HIS A 308 13.96 5.17 0.99
CA HIS A 308 14.29 4.22 -0.06
C HIS A 308 15.74 4.37 -0.54
N CYS A 309 16.19 5.59 -0.84
CA CYS A 309 17.55 5.85 -1.30
C CYS A 309 18.63 5.40 -0.31
N LEU A 310 18.40 5.52 1.00
CA LEU A 310 19.34 5.06 2.03
C LEU A 310 19.54 3.53 1.99
N HIS A 311 18.47 2.78 1.67
CA HIS A 311 18.55 1.32 1.55
C HIS A 311 19.00 0.84 0.16
N HIS A 312 18.91 1.70 -0.86
CA HIS A 312 19.06 1.39 -2.28
C HIS A 312 20.15 2.26 -2.94
N ALA A 313 21.34 2.25 -2.34
CA ALA A 313 22.49 2.97 -2.88
C ALA A 313 22.91 2.37 -4.22
N ARG A 314 22.63 3.06 -5.33
CA ARG A 314 22.97 2.63 -6.70
C ARG A 314 24.48 2.50 -6.89
N ARG A 315 24.95 1.44 -7.56
CA ARG A 315 26.38 1.30 -7.92
C ARG A 315 26.81 2.24 -9.05
N ASP A 316 25.87 2.59 -9.93
CA ASP A 316 26.13 3.47 -11.07
C ASP A 316 26.49 4.90 -10.60
N GLN A 317 27.76 5.25 -10.79
CA GLN A 317 28.32 6.56 -10.45
C GLN A 317 27.68 7.71 -11.23
N SER A 318 27.12 7.45 -12.42
CA SER A 318 26.44 8.47 -13.21
C SER A 318 25.20 9.02 -12.49
N ILE A 319 24.48 8.17 -11.75
CA ILE A 319 23.31 8.55 -10.95
C ILE A 319 23.74 9.43 -9.79
N ALA A 320 24.81 9.05 -9.07
CA ALA A 320 25.34 9.84 -7.96
C ALA A 320 25.83 11.22 -8.43
N ARG A 321 26.62 11.26 -9.52
CA ARG A 321 27.11 12.53 -10.12
C ARG A 321 25.96 13.43 -10.54
N SER A 322 24.92 12.88 -11.17
CA SER A 322 23.72 13.64 -11.53
C SER A 322 23.05 14.23 -10.29
N ARG A 323 22.85 13.44 -9.22
CA ARG A 323 22.25 13.94 -7.98
C ARG A 323 23.09 15.06 -7.35
N HIS A 324 24.42 14.93 -7.31
CA HIS A 324 25.30 15.99 -6.81
C HIS A 324 25.19 17.28 -7.64
N GLN A 325 25.18 17.18 -8.97
CA GLN A 325 24.97 18.35 -9.85
C GLN A 325 23.63 19.06 -9.60
N ALA A 326 22.57 18.31 -9.31
CA ALA A 326 21.29 18.92 -8.93
C ALA A 326 21.38 19.65 -7.58
N ILE A 327 22.00 19.02 -6.58
CA ILE A 327 22.18 19.63 -5.25
C ILE A 327 23.00 20.92 -5.36
N ASP A 328 24.13 20.88 -6.07
CA ASP A 328 25.01 22.04 -6.26
C ASP A 328 24.26 23.19 -6.94
N ALA A 329 23.47 22.91 -7.99
CA ALA A 329 22.70 23.93 -8.67
C ALA A 329 21.59 24.53 -7.79
N LEU A 330 20.92 23.71 -6.98
CA LEU A 330 19.91 24.18 -6.02
C LEU A 330 20.53 25.10 -4.95
N LEU A 331 21.74 24.78 -4.49
CA LEU A 331 22.49 25.59 -3.54
C LEU A 331 22.96 26.91 -4.16
N GLN A 332 23.52 26.87 -5.37
CA GLN A 332 23.99 28.07 -6.08
C GLN A 332 22.86 29.05 -6.39
N ALA A 333 21.65 28.55 -6.66
CA ALA A 333 20.47 29.36 -6.93
C ALA A 333 19.73 29.84 -5.67
N ASP A 334 20.21 29.48 -4.46
CA ASP A 334 19.52 29.69 -3.18
C ASP A 334 18.03 29.27 -3.20
N ALA A 335 17.73 28.19 -3.94
CA ALA A 335 16.36 27.81 -4.25
C ALA A 335 15.68 27.03 -3.11
N SER A 336 16.46 26.58 -2.11
CA SER A 336 16.01 25.67 -1.05
C SER A 336 14.81 26.23 -0.27
N ALA A 337 14.86 27.50 0.16
CA ALA A 337 13.78 28.11 0.94
C ALA A 337 12.47 28.21 0.14
N GLY A 338 12.54 28.71 -1.11
CA GLY A 338 11.38 28.84 -1.98
C GLY A 338 10.74 27.49 -2.33
N LEU A 339 11.56 26.49 -2.67
CA LEU A 339 11.10 25.13 -2.95
C LEU A 339 10.51 24.47 -1.70
N SER A 340 11.15 24.63 -0.54
CA SER A 340 10.67 24.11 0.74
C SER A 340 9.29 24.65 1.08
N THR A 341 9.08 25.97 0.98
CA THR A 341 7.78 26.59 1.26
C THR A 341 6.71 26.08 0.30
N THR A 342 7.01 26.03 -1.00
CA THR A 342 6.07 25.55 -2.03
C THR A 342 5.69 24.10 -1.82
N LEU A 343 6.68 23.23 -1.57
CA LEU A 343 6.47 21.79 -1.37
C LEU A 343 5.79 21.46 -0.03
N SER A 344 5.92 22.30 1.00
CA SER A 344 5.24 22.08 2.29
C SER A 344 3.72 22.17 2.18
N ALA A 345 3.22 22.88 1.17
CA ALA A 345 1.79 22.98 0.86
C ALA A 345 1.29 21.82 -0.02
N VAL A 346 2.18 20.91 -0.46
CA VAL A 346 1.83 19.77 -1.30
C VAL A 346 1.60 18.54 -0.41
N PRO A 347 0.34 18.10 -0.20
CA PRO A 347 0.03 16.85 0.48
C PRO A 347 0.57 15.62 -0.28
N ASP A 348 0.29 14.44 0.26
CA ASP A 348 0.72 13.17 -0.31
C ASP A 348 -0.04 12.79 -1.60
N ILE A 349 0.29 13.48 -2.70
CA ILE A 349 -0.33 13.27 -4.02
C ILE A 349 -0.20 11.81 -4.46
N GLU A 350 0.96 11.17 -4.22
CA GLU A 350 1.21 9.77 -4.61
C GLU A 350 0.15 8.81 -4.04
N ARG A 351 -0.20 8.95 -2.76
CA ARG A 351 -1.26 8.12 -2.15
C ARG A 351 -2.67 8.57 -2.55
N ILE A 352 -2.88 9.87 -2.77
CA ILE A 352 -4.16 10.40 -3.25
C ILE A 352 -4.50 9.84 -4.63
N THR A 353 -3.57 9.90 -5.59
CA THR A 353 -3.78 9.40 -6.95
C THR A 353 -4.04 7.90 -6.98
N THR A 354 -3.36 7.14 -6.11
CA THR A 354 -3.64 5.72 -5.88
C THR A 354 -5.07 5.49 -5.41
N ARG A 355 -5.55 6.22 -4.40
CA ARG A 355 -6.95 6.10 -3.94
C ARG A 355 -7.96 6.50 -5.01
N ILE A 356 -7.63 7.49 -5.84
CA ILE A 356 -8.48 7.86 -6.99
C ILE A 356 -8.57 6.68 -7.96
N ALA A 357 -7.45 6.06 -8.31
CA ALA A 357 -7.42 4.91 -9.22
C ALA A 357 -8.17 3.69 -8.66
N LEU A 358 -8.10 3.47 -7.35
CA LEU A 358 -8.84 2.42 -6.64
C LEU A 358 -10.31 2.76 -6.35
N GLN A 359 -10.76 3.96 -6.74
CA GLN A 359 -12.11 4.48 -6.47
C GLN A 359 -12.46 4.46 -4.97
N SER A 360 -11.49 4.79 -4.13
CA SER A 360 -11.60 4.89 -2.67
C SER A 360 -11.23 6.28 -2.14
N ALA A 361 -10.95 7.24 -3.03
CA ALA A 361 -10.66 8.62 -2.65
C ALA A 361 -11.85 9.29 -1.94
N ARG A 362 -11.56 10.00 -0.85
CA ARG A 362 -12.53 10.80 -0.10
C ARG A 362 -12.65 12.20 -0.70
N PRO A 363 -13.74 12.95 -0.46
CA PRO A 363 -13.88 14.32 -0.98
C PRO A 363 -12.70 15.23 -0.64
N ARG A 364 -12.16 15.12 0.58
CA ARG A 364 -10.95 15.86 1.00
C ARG A 364 -9.69 15.47 0.24
N ASP A 365 -9.57 14.24 -0.24
CA ASP A 365 -8.44 13.85 -1.10
C ASP A 365 -8.47 14.64 -2.41
N LEU A 366 -9.65 14.88 -2.98
CA LEU A 366 -9.83 15.67 -4.20
C LEU A 366 -9.58 17.16 -3.96
N ALA A 367 -10.01 17.71 -2.83
CA ALA A 367 -9.69 19.09 -2.45
C ALA A 367 -8.17 19.28 -2.23
N HIS A 368 -7.53 18.35 -1.53
CA HIS A 368 -6.07 18.35 -1.36
C HIS A 368 -5.33 18.25 -2.70
N LEU A 369 -5.83 17.44 -3.65
CA LEU A 369 -5.27 17.39 -5.00
C LEU A 369 -5.44 18.72 -5.73
N ARG A 370 -6.63 19.33 -5.71
CA ARG A 370 -6.89 20.67 -6.28
C ARG A 370 -5.89 21.69 -5.76
N ASP A 371 -5.77 21.77 -4.44
CA ASP A 371 -4.91 22.76 -3.79
C ASP A 371 -3.44 22.51 -4.13
N SER A 372 -3.02 21.24 -4.26
CA SER A 372 -1.68 20.87 -4.73
C SER A 372 -1.41 21.33 -6.16
N LEU A 373 -2.35 21.09 -7.07
CA LEU A 373 -2.22 21.44 -8.49
C LEU A 373 -2.07 22.97 -8.66
N SER A 374 -2.74 23.76 -7.80
CA SER A 374 -2.60 25.23 -7.80
C SER A 374 -1.18 25.72 -7.52
N ARG A 375 -0.34 24.91 -6.85
CA ARG A 375 1.05 25.25 -6.49
C ARG A 375 2.09 24.85 -7.55
N LEU A 376 1.72 24.01 -8.51
CA LEU A 376 2.65 23.54 -9.53
C LEU A 376 3.20 24.67 -10.42
N PRO A 377 2.42 25.71 -10.82
CA PRO A 377 2.97 26.86 -11.54
C PRO A 377 4.09 27.58 -10.79
N ASP A 378 3.93 27.80 -9.48
CA ASP A 378 4.97 28.43 -8.66
C ASP A 378 6.23 27.57 -8.61
N LEU A 379 6.07 26.25 -8.47
CA LEU A 379 7.17 25.30 -8.52
C LEU A 379 7.90 25.32 -9.89
N GLN A 380 7.16 25.40 -10.99
CA GLN A 380 7.72 25.52 -12.35
C GLN A 380 8.56 26.79 -12.50
N ASN A 381 8.05 27.93 -12.02
CA ASN A 381 8.73 29.23 -12.08
C ASN A 381 10.01 29.26 -11.24
N LEU A 382 10.03 28.56 -10.10
CA LEU A 382 11.23 28.40 -9.27
C LEU A 382 12.29 27.54 -9.98
N LEU A 383 11.87 26.42 -10.59
CA LEU A 383 12.77 25.48 -11.27
C LEU A 383 13.35 26.04 -12.58
N GLU A 384 12.62 26.92 -13.28
CA GLU A 384 13.09 27.52 -14.55
C GLU A 384 14.39 28.31 -14.37
N LYS A 385 14.60 28.89 -13.19
CA LYS A 385 15.79 29.69 -12.84
C LYS A 385 17.04 28.86 -12.55
N ILE A 386 16.94 27.52 -12.61
CA ILE A 386 17.99 26.59 -12.16
C ILE A 386 18.45 25.73 -13.32
N HIS A 387 19.75 25.69 -13.60
CA HIS A 387 20.28 25.11 -14.84
C HIS A 387 21.30 23.98 -14.64
N PRO A 388 20.81 22.78 -14.27
CA PRO A 388 21.35 21.52 -14.76
C PRO A 388 20.29 20.73 -15.55
N HIS A 389 20.74 19.94 -16.52
CA HIS A 389 19.87 19.18 -17.44
C HIS A 389 18.89 18.24 -16.69
N ASN A 390 19.29 17.68 -15.54
CA ASN A 390 18.45 16.75 -14.79
C ASN A 390 17.23 17.42 -14.12
N LEU A 391 17.38 18.63 -13.56
CA LEU A 391 16.27 19.40 -13.02
C LEU A 391 15.29 19.80 -14.13
N LYS A 392 15.77 20.09 -15.34
CA LYS A 392 14.91 20.34 -16.51
C LYS A 392 14.04 19.13 -16.86
N LYS A 393 14.58 17.89 -16.78
CA LYS A 393 13.78 16.67 -17.00
C LYS A 393 12.70 16.51 -15.92
N LEU A 394 13.00 16.82 -14.66
CA LEU A 394 12.02 16.77 -13.57
C LEU A 394 10.94 17.83 -13.74
N GLN A 395 11.34 19.06 -14.09
CA GLN A 395 10.43 20.17 -14.39
C GLN A 395 9.41 19.77 -15.48
N GLN A 396 9.88 19.18 -16.58
CA GLN A 396 9.00 18.70 -17.67
C GLN A 396 8.01 17.62 -17.21
N LYS A 397 8.40 16.75 -16.29
CA LYS A 397 7.52 15.70 -15.75
C LYS A 397 6.48 16.24 -14.77
N ILE A 398 6.82 17.24 -13.96
CA ILE A 398 5.91 17.81 -12.95
C ILE A 398 4.71 18.48 -13.64
N ASN A 399 4.93 19.23 -14.74
CA ASN A 399 3.90 19.95 -15.49
C ASN A 399 3.02 20.85 -14.57
N THR A 400 1.91 21.42 -15.06
CA THR A 400 0.98 22.26 -14.27
C THR A 400 -0.46 21.75 -14.23
N PHE A 401 -0.84 20.82 -15.13
CA PHE A 401 -2.16 20.18 -15.18
C PHE A 401 -3.37 21.14 -15.05
N SER A 402 -3.31 22.31 -15.69
CA SER A 402 -4.31 23.39 -15.53
C SER A 402 -5.76 22.93 -15.76
N ALA A 403 -6.02 22.12 -16.78
CA ALA A 403 -7.36 21.61 -17.06
C ALA A 403 -7.94 20.75 -15.92
N LEU A 404 -7.10 19.97 -15.22
CA LEU A 404 -7.52 19.18 -14.07
C LEU A 404 -7.75 20.05 -12.84
N HIS A 405 -6.89 21.05 -12.64
CA HIS A 405 -7.09 22.05 -11.59
C HIS A 405 -8.43 22.77 -11.76
N ASP A 406 -8.72 23.27 -12.97
CA ASP A 406 -9.97 23.99 -13.28
C ASP A 406 -11.20 23.10 -13.10
N LEU A 407 -11.11 21.82 -13.46
CA LEU A 407 -12.18 20.85 -13.22
C LEU A 407 -12.46 20.71 -11.73
N LEU A 408 -11.43 20.45 -10.91
CA LEU A 408 -11.61 20.25 -9.47
C LEU A 408 -12.06 21.52 -8.75
N GLN A 409 -11.58 22.69 -9.21
CA GLN A 409 -11.98 23.99 -8.67
C GLN A 409 -13.46 24.29 -8.95
N LYS A 410 -13.98 23.93 -10.12
CA LYS A 410 -15.41 24.08 -10.44
C LYS A 410 -16.28 23.02 -9.79
N ALA A 411 -15.78 21.80 -9.61
CA ALA A 411 -16.57 20.66 -9.18
C ALA A 411 -16.70 20.52 -7.66
N ILE A 412 -15.64 20.84 -6.91
CA ILE A 412 -15.55 20.51 -5.48
C ILE A 412 -15.52 21.79 -4.65
N ILE A 413 -16.36 21.86 -3.61
CA ILE A 413 -16.36 23.01 -2.68
C ILE A 413 -15.00 23.17 -2.00
N GLU A 414 -14.73 24.35 -1.44
CA GLU A 414 -13.43 24.64 -0.81
C GLU A 414 -13.11 23.65 0.31
N ASN A 415 -14.08 23.41 1.21
CA ASN A 415 -13.94 22.58 2.40
C ASN A 415 -14.97 21.44 2.40
N PRO A 416 -14.77 20.37 1.63
CA PRO A 416 -15.75 19.29 1.54
C PRO A 416 -15.78 18.44 2.83
N PRO A 417 -16.93 17.80 3.12
CA PRO A 417 -17.06 16.89 4.25
C PRO A 417 -16.16 15.65 4.10
N MET A 418 -15.98 14.92 5.21
CA MET A 418 -15.12 13.73 5.25
C MET A 418 -15.63 12.58 4.37
N VAL A 419 -16.95 12.44 4.27
CA VAL A 419 -17.62 11.35 3.56
C VAL A 419 -18.60 11.92 2.54
N ILE A 420 -18.71 11.26 1.39
CA ILE A 420 -19.60 11.69 0.30
C ILE A 420 -21.09 11.42 0.60
N ARG A 421 -21.37 10.43 1.46
CA ARG A 421 -22.74 9.97 1.76
C ARG A 421 -23.63 11.09 2.33
N ASP A 422 -23.03 12.02 3.05
CA ASP A 422 -23.77 13.08 3.76
C ASP A 422 -24.00 14.32 2.85
N GLY A 423 -23.64 14.24 1.55
CA GLY A 423 -23.81 15.33 0.60
C GLY A 423 -22.79 16.46 0.77
N GLY A 424 -23.08 17.65 0.25
CA GLY A 424 -22.26 18.86 0.46
C GLY A 424 -20.86 18.83 -0.15
N VAL A 425 -20.61 18.01 -1.19
CA VAL A 425 -19.30 17.91 -1.84
C VAL A 425 -19.21 18.72 -3.13
N ILE A 426 -20.22 18.58 -4.00
CA ILE A 426 -20.24 19.21 -5.31
C ILE A 426 -20.58 20.70 -5.17
N ALA A 427 -19.81 21.57 -5.81
CA ALA A 427 -20.01 23.01 -5.77
C ALA A 427 -21.29 23.44 -6.52
N GLU A 428 -21.87 24.56 -6.09
CA GLU A 428 -22.98 25.22 -6.78
C GLU A 428 -22.54 25.69 -8.17
N GLY A 429 -23.41 25.58 -9.16
CA GLY A 429 -23.16 25.92 -10.55
C GLY A 429 -22.38 24.86 -11.34
N TYR A 430 -21.98 23.75 -10.72
CA TYR A 430 -21.34 22.64 -11.43
C TYR A 430 -22.34 21.76 -12.17
N ASP A 431 -23.50 21.51 -11.55
CA ASP A 431 -24.56 20.67 -12.10
C ASP A 431 -25.93 21.31 -11.83
N VAL A 432 -26.61 21.69 -12.92
CA VAL A 432 -27.87 22.44 -12.87
C VAL A 432 -28.99 21.63 -12.21
N GLU A 433 -29.05 20.32 -12.47
CA GLU A 433 -30.08 19.44 -11.90
C GLU A 433 -29.86 19.29 -10.38
N LEU A 434 -28.62 19.14 -9.94
CA LEU A 434 -28.29 19.07 -8.51
C LEU A 434 -28.64 20.38 -7.78
N ASP A 435 -28.41 21.52 -8.41
CA ASP A 435 -28.74 22.83 -7.83
C ASP A 435 -30.25 23.02 -7.71
N GLU A 436 -31.04 22.64 -8.73
CA GLU A 436 -32.51 22.63 -8.66
C GLU A 436 -33.02 21.75 -7.50
N LEU A 437 -32.48 20.54 -7.33
CA LEU A 437 -32.85 19.64 -6.24
C LEU A 437 -32.54 20.22 -4.85
N ARG A 438 -31.41 20.92 -4.70
CA ARG A 438 -31.04 21.61 -3.45
C ARG A 438 -31.98 22.76 -3.12
N HIS A 439 -32.39 23.54 -4.12
CA HIS A 439 -33.34 24.63 -3.93
C HIS A 439 -34.71 24.12 -3.46
N LEU A 440 -35.17 22.96 -3.98
CA LEU A 440 -36.41 22.35 -3.53
C LEU A 440 -36.37 21.94 -2.04
N ASP A 441 -35.28 21.30 -1.60
CA ASP A 441 -35.11 20.87 -0.20
C ASP A 441 -35.02 22.06 0.77
N GLY A 442 -34.28 23.11 0.39
CA GLY A 442 -34.16 24.34 1.17
C GLY A 442 -35.50 25.09 1.34
N ASN A 443 -36.36 25.07 0.31
CA ASN A 443 -37.68 25.70 0.37
C ASN A 443 -38.66 24.92 1.26
N SER A 444 -38.55 23.58 1.33
CA SER A 444 -39.42 22.77 2.21
C SER A 444 -39.16 22.95 3.71
N GLN A 445 -37.99 23.45 4.12
CA GLN A 445 -37.69 23.73 5.53
C GLN A 445 -38.18 25.12 6.01
N GLN A 446 -38.67 25.97 5.08
CA GLN A 446 -39.18 27.32 5.39
C GLN A 446 -40.71 27.38 5.58
N PHE A 447 -41.43 26.26 5.48
CA PHE A 447 -42.88 26.18 5.64
C PHE A 447 -43.33 25.33 6.83
#